data_AF-A0A6N8XHG6-F1
#
_entry.id   AF-A0A6N8XHG6-F1
#
_cell.length_a   1.000
_cell.length_b   1.000
_cell.length_c   1.000
_cell.angle_alpha   90.00
_cell.angle_beta   90.00
_cell.angle_gamma   90.00
#
_symmetry.space_group_name_H-M   'P 1'
#
loop_
_entity.id
_entity.type
_entity.pdbx_description
1 polymer ?
#
loop_
_entity_poly.entity_id
_entity_poly.type
_entity_poly.pdbx_seq_one_letter_code
_entity_poly.pdbx_strand_id
1 'polypeptide(L)'
;MTLDDLKAKLDAFSPVQIEFVARVVESLSNPPSPDIRAHGTWLTGVPAWIEYFGLALSVHHSATTEPLAISGFEAVFRNACDHLKWSMDPPGSSTRRFVDLIVEPTGDAERRLSLKSTAAKNLSEKSLHISKLTEAAWIQDARTPKARREQTQWLFRQYQEAVSHIVMLRAFRGEPVMPPSRYQLVEVPATIFDSIQAEPLASFESDAPKIECRLEGRTVATVAIDRSDAKITLRNIRISACTVHAEWFRTS
;
A
#
# COMPACT_ATOMS: atom_id res chain seq x y z
N MET A 1 -25.31 -14.28 10.07
CA MET A 1 -26.46 -13.37 10.14
C MET A 1 -27.35 -13.70 8.96
N THR A 2 -28.62 -13.97 9.19
CA THR A 2 -29.59 -14.23 8.11
C THR A 2 -30.16 -12.93 7.56
N LEU A 3 -30.84 -12.98 6.41
CA LEU A 3 -31.56 -11.83 5.87
C LEU A 3 -32.67 -11.36 6.82
N ASP A 4 -33.35 -12.29 7.47
CA ASP A 4 -34.43 -11.99 8.40
C ASP A 4 -33.89 -11.34 9.68
N ASP A 5 -32.73 -11.79 10.18
CA ASP A 5 -32.03 -11.11 11.29
C ASP A 5 -31.66 -9.66 10.94
N LEU A 6 -31.24 -9.42 9.69
CA LEU A 6 -30.90 -8.09 9.22
C LEU A 6 -32.14 -7.19 9.11
N LYS A 7 -33.23 -7.70 8.52
CA LYS A 7 -34.50 -6.96 8.42
C LYS A 7 -35.05 -6.58 9.78
N ALA A 8 -35.09 -7.53 10.73
CA ALA A 8 -35.55 -7.28 12.09
C ALA A 8 -34.73 -6.20 12.81
N LYS A 9 -33.41 -6.13 12.54
CA LYS A 9 -32.57 -5.04 13.06
C LYS A 9 -32.89 -3.70 12.41
N LEU A 10 -33.14 -3.67 11.11
CA LEU A 10 -33.51 -2.46 10.38
C LEU A 10 -34.87 -1.93 10.86
N ASP A 11 -35.84 -2.79 11.15
CA ASP A 11 -37.15 -2.37 11.66
C ASP A 11 -37.07 -1.64 13.03
N ALA A 12 -36.00 -1.88 13.79
CA ALA A 12 -35.74 -1.23 15.07
C ALA A 12 -34.94 0.08 14.95
N PHE A 13 -34.53 0.48 13.74
CA PHE A 13 -33.74 1.70 13.53
C PHE A 13 -34.61 2.95 13.58
N SER A 14 -34.06 4.03 14.13
CA SER A 14 -34.64 5.37 13.99
C SER A 14 -34.62 5.84 12.52
N PRO A 15 -35.44 6.83 12.13
CA PRO A 15 -35.44 7.37 10.76
C PRO A 15 -34.05 7.79 10.27
N VAL A 16 -33.23 8.43 11.12
CA VAL A 16 -31.86 8.86 10.78
C VAL A 16 -30.93 7.66 10.53
N GLN A 17 -31.09 6.58 11.30
CA GLN A 17 -30.30 5.36 11.07
C GLN A 17 -30.70 4.68 9.75
N ILE A 18 -31.99 4.67 9.40
CA ILE A 18 -32.45 4.19 8.10
C ILE A 18 -31.86 5.02 6.96
N GLU A 19 -31.89 6.36 7.05
CA GLU A 19 -31.28 7.24 6.04
C GLU A 19 -29.76 6.98 5.89
N PHE A 20 -29.06 6.78 7.01
CA PHE A 20 -27.63 6.43 6.97
C PHE A 20 -27.40 5.09 6.24
N VAL A 21 -28.15 4.04 6.60
CA VAL A 21 -28.04 2.73 5.95
C VAL A 21 -28.42 2.80 4.48
N ALA A 22 -29.45 3.55 4.11
CA ALA A 22 -29.90 3.71 2.74
C ALA A 22 -28.78 4.23 1.84
N ARG A 23 -27.99 5.22 2.30
CA ARG A 23 -26.80 5.70 1.57
C ARG A 23 -25.76 4.61 1.35
N VAL A 24 -25.53 3.77 2.34
CA VAL A 24 -24.60 2.63 2.23
C VAL A 24 -25.13 1.62 1.21
N VAL A 25 -26.41 1.26 1.29
CA VAL A 25 -27.07 0.33 0.37
C VAL A 25 -27.04 0.86 -1.07
N GLU A 26 -27.31 2.15 -1.28
CA GLU A 26 -27.22 2.79 -2.59
C GLU A 26 -25.81 2.69 -3.16
N SER A 27 -24.79 2.98 -2.34
CA SER A 27 -23.38 2.83 -2.73
C SER A 27 -23.02 1.38 -3.08
N LEU A 28 -23.57 0.41 -2.37
CA LEU A 28 -23.36 -1.01 -2.63
C LEU A 28 -24.16 -1.53 -3.84
N SER A 29 -25.19 -0.81 -4.28
CA SER A 29 -26.03 -1.22 -5.42
C SER A 29 -25.34 -1.00 -6.75
N ASN A 30 -24.41 -0.04 -6.81
CA ASN A 30 -23.57 0.24 -7.99
C ASN A 30 -22.10 0.35 -7.57
N PRO A 31 -21.48 -0.76 -7.10
CA PRO A 31 -20.10 -0.71 -6.66
C PRO A 31 -19.15 -0.52 -7.85
N PRO A 32 -17.97 0.08 -7.64
CA PRO A 32 -16.99 0.25 -8.70
C PRO A 32 -16.54 -1.11 -9.22
N SER A 33 -16.71 -1.35 -10.53
CA SER A 33 -16.22 -2.56 -11.18
C SER A 33 -14.69 -2.59 -11.14
N PRO A 34 -14.08 -3.68 -10.64
CA PRO A 34 -12.63 -3.83 -10.68
C PRO A 34 -12.16 -4.09 -12.12
N ASP A 35 -11.21 -3.29 -12.59
CA ASP A 35 -10.36 -3.61 -13.75
C ASP A 35 -9.16 -4.42 -13.26
N ILE A 36 -9.15 -5.73 -13.52
CA ILE A 36 -8.05 -6.62 -13.12
C ILE A 36 -6.87 -6.39 -14.06
N ARG A 37 -5.76 -5.92 -13.51
CA ARG A 37 -4.55 -5.57 -14.29
C ARG A 37 -3.54 -6.72 -14.34
N ALA A 38 -3.51 -7.57 -13.31
CA ALA A 38 -2.71 -8.79 -13.29
C ALA A 38 -3.59 -9.96 -12.81
N HIS A 39 -3.79 -10.96 -13.66
CA HIS A 39 -4.60 -12.14 -13.34
C HIS A 39 -3.80 -13.20 -12.58
N GLY A 40 -4.47 -13.94 -11.70
CA GLY A 40 -3.88 -15.09 -11.01
C GLY A 40 -2.82 -14.74 -9.96
N THR A 41 -2.76 -13.50 -9.50
CA THR A 41 -1.91 -13.17 -8.34
C THR A 41 -2.57 -13.69 -7.06
N TRP A 42 -1.84 -13.70 -5.96
CA TRP A 42 -2.37 -14.11 -4.65
C TRP A 42 -3.62 -13.33 -4.18
N LEU A 43 -3.82 -12.11 -4.72
CA LEU A 43 -5.04 -11.31 -4.52
C LEU A 43 -6.08 -11.56 -5.62
N THR A 44 -5.71 -11.44 -6.89
CA THR A 44 -6.67 -11.48 -8.01
C THR A 44 -7.09 -12.88 -8.41
N GLY A 45 -6.35 -13.90 -7.97
CA GLY A 45 -6.76 -15.31 -8.01
C GLY A 45 -7.89 -15.63 -7.03
N VAL A 46 -8.24 -14.70 -6.13
CA VAL A 46 -9.34 -14.85 -5.16
C VAL A 46 -10.37 -13.73 -5.39
N PRO A 47 -11.35 -13.94 -6.31
CA PRO A 47 -12.31 -12.91 -6.70
C PRO A 47 -13.05 -12.24 -5.53
N ALA A 48 -13.39 -13.02 -4.50
CA ALA A 48 -14.05 -12.53 -3.31
C ALA A 48 -13.21 -11.50 -2.51
N TRP A 49 -11.88 -11.57 -2.55
CA TRP A 49 -11.03 -10.54 -1.93
C TRP A 49 -11.18 -9.20 -2.68
N ILE A 50 -11.11 -9.24 -4.01
CA ILE A 50 -11.21 -8.07 -4.88
C ILE A 50 -12.59 -7.41 -4.76
N GLU A 51 -13.63 -8.23 -4.75
CA GLU A 51 -15.01 -7.77 -4.55
C GLU A 51 -15.16 -7.09 -3.18
N TYR A 52 -14.74 -7.75 -2.10
CA TYR A 52 -14.81 -7.17 -0.75
C TYR A 52 -14.10 -5.82 -0.67
N PHE A 53 -12.88 -5.76 -1.20
CA PHE A 53 -12.08 -4.53 -1.18
C PHE A 53 -12.77 -3.40 -1.97
N GLY A 54 -13.32 -3.70 -3.15
CA GLY A 54 -14.09 -2.75 -3.96
C GLY A 54 -15.37 -2.24 -3.27
N LEU A 55 -16.11 -3.14 -2.61
CA LEU A 55 -17.28 -2.78 -1.83
C LEU A 55 -16.90 -1.85 -0.66
N ALA A 56 -15.80 -2.14 0.04
CA ALA A 56 -15.31 -1.30 1.12
C ALA A 56 -14.90 0.11 0.64
N LEU A 57 -14.29 0.22 -0.55
CA LEU A 57 -14.02 1.53 -1.17
C LEU A 57 -15.33 2.29 -1.49
N SER A 58 -16.36 1.58 -1.96
CA SER A 58 -17.68 2.17 -2.20
C SER A 58 -18.28 2.74 -0.91
N VAL A 59 -18.34 1.93 0.15
CA VAL A 59 -18.88 2.33 1.46
C VAL A 59 -18.11 3.49 2.07
N HIS A 60 -16.77 3.50 1.99
CA HIS A 60 -15.96 4.64 2.43
C HIS A 60 -16.44 5.94 1.75
N HIS A 61 -16.68 5.87 0.45
CA HIS A 61 -17.09 7.02 -0.35
C HIS A 61 -18.58 7.36 -0.30
N SER A 62 -19.42 6.56 0.34
CA SER A 62 -20.80 6.95 0.68
C SER A 62 -20.82 7.98 1.82
N ALA A 63 -19.74 8.08 2.61
CA ALA A 63 -19.65 8.93 3.78
C ALA A 63 -18.65 10.09 3.63
N THR A 64 -17.64 9.98 2.74
CA THR A 64 -16.61 11.02 2.59
C THR A 64 -16.07 11.13 1.17
N THR A 65 -15.65 12.35 0.81
CA THR A 65 -14.91 12.63 -0.42
C THR A 65 -13.39 12.44 -0.25
N GLU A 66 -12.91 12.28 0.98
CA GLU A 66 -11.49 12.09 1.24
C GLU A 66 -10.98 10.74 0.72
N PRO A 67 -9.77 10.67 0.16
CA PRO A 67 -9.13 9.41 -0.19
C PRO A 67 -8.99 8.48 1.02
N LEU A 68 -8.96 7.16 0.79
CA LEU A 68 -8.72 6.19 1.84
C LEU A 68 -7.29 6.37 2.41
N ALA A 69 -7.20 6.98 3.60
CA ALA A 69 -5.95 7.21 4.30
C ALA A 69 -5.28 5.89 4.72
N ILE A 70 -4.00 5.93 5.09
CA ILE A 70 -3.21 4.72 5.40
C ILE A 70 -3.88 3.81 6.45
N SER A 71 -4.38 4.36 7.56
CA SER A 71 -5.07 3.59 8.59
C SER A 71 -6.35 2.92 8.07
N GLY A 72 -7.10 3.62 7.23
CA GLY A 72 -8.27 3.08 6.54
C GLY A 72 -7.90 1.98 5.56
N PHE A 73 -6.84 2.18 4.78
CA PHE A 73 -6.33 1.17 3.84
C PHE A 73 -5.92 -0.11 4.58
N GLU A 74 -5.13 0.00 5.64
CA GLU A 74 -4.70 -1.13 6.45
C GLU A 74 -5.90 -1.89 7.06
N ALA A 75 -6.89 -1.16 7.59
CA ALA A 75 -8.09 -1.76 8.15
C ALA A 75 -8.91 -2.50 7.10
N VAL A 76 -9.16 -1.88 5.93
CA VAL A 76 -9.92 -2.51 4.85
C VAL A 76 -9.18 -3.71 4.28
N PHE A 77 -7.85 -3.62 4.10
CA PHE A 77 -7.03 -4.74 3.63
C PHE A 77 -7.11 -5.93 4.59
N ARG A 78 -6.94 -5.71 5.90
CA ARG A 78 -7.09 -6.76 6.92
C ARG A 78 -8.50 -7.34 6.95
N ASN A 79 -9.53 -6.52 6.85
CA ASN A 79 -10.91 -7.01 6.85
C ASN A 79 -11.20 -7.88 5.62
N ALA A 80 -10.65 -7.55 4.45
CA ALA A 80 -10.76 -8.37 3.25
C ALA A 80 -10.07 -9.74 3.44
N CYS A 81 -8.90 -9.76 4.08
CA CYS A 81 -8.20 -11.00 4.43
C CYS A 81 -8.96 -11.82 5.49
N ASP A 82 -9.49 -11.19 6.54
CA ASP A 82 -10.29 -11.87 7.60
C ASP A 82 -11.61 -12.43 7.05
N HIS A 83 -12.24 -11.71 6.12
CA HIS A 83 -13.45 -12.18 5.45
C HIS A 83 -13.23 -13.55 4.78
N LEU A 84 -12.05 -13.75 4.21
CA LEU A 84 -11.61 -15.01 3.59
C LEU A 84 -10.95 -15.98 4.57
N LYS A 85 -10.89 -15.63 5.85
CA LYS A 85 -10.28 -16.46 6.92
C LYS A 85 -8.81 -16.78 6.65
N TRP A 86 -8.10 -15.88 5.96
CA TRP A 86 -6.64 -15.98 5.86
C TRP A 86 -6.02 -15.77 7.24
N SER A 87 -4.99 -16.55 7.53
CA SER A 87 -4.19 -16.39 8.74
C SER A 87 -3.45 -15.06 8.65
N MET A 88 -3.52 -14.27 9.72
CA MET A 88 -2.92 -12.95 9.81
C MET A 88 -2.26 -12.76 11.16
N ASP A 89 -1.04 -12.23 11.15
CA ASP A 89 -0.37 -11.71 12.34
C ASP A 89 -0.23 -10.19 12.19
N PRO A 90 -1.00 -9.39 12.94
CA PRO A 90 -0.86 -7.93 12.89
C PRO A 90 0.48 -7.51 13.51
N PRO A 91 1.05 -6.36 13.13
CA PRO A 91 2.23 -5.82 13.80
C PRO A 91 1.86 -5.44 15.23
N GLY A 92 2.29 -6.25 16.19
CA GLY A 92 1.83 -6.12 17.58
C GLY A 92 2.91 -6.34 18.64
N SER A 93 4.11 -6.76 18.26
CA SER A 93 5.26 -6.64 19.14
C SER A 93 6.16 -5.53 18.60
N SER A 94 6.56 -4.62 19.48
CA SER A 94 7.59 -3.60 19.28
C SER A 94 8.95 -4.15 18.80
N THR A 95 9.03 -5.45 18.49
CA THR A 95 10.23 -6.18 18.07
C THR A 95 10.31 -6.42 16.56
N ARG A 96 9.25 -6.21 15.76
CA ARG A 96 9.28 -6.47 14.30
C ARG A 96 9.20 -5.18 13.47
N ARG A 97 10.35 -4.53 13.31
CA ARG A 97 10.53 -3.34 12.47
C ARG A 97 10.07 -3.62 11.02
N PHE A 98 9.52 -2.62 10.33
CA PHE A 98 9.17 -2.57 8.90
C PHE A 98 7.88 -3.27 8.42
N VAL A 99 7.40 -4.29 9.13
CA VAL A 99 6.25 -5.09 8.68
C VAL A 99 4.94 -4.50 9.21
N ASP A 100 3.99 -4.25 8.32
CA ASP A 100 2.66 -3.72 8.59
C ASP A 100 1.57 -4.83 8.62
N LEU A 101 1.83 -5.99 8.02
CA LEU A 101 0.96 -7.17 8.09
C LEU A 101 1.72 -8.43 7.66
N ILE A 102 1.56 -9.54 8.38
CA ILE A 102 1.88 -10.88 7.86
C ILE A 102 0.58 -11.56 7.48
N VAL A 103 0.52 -12.11 6.27
CA VAL A 103 -0.66 -12.83 5.77
C VAL A 103 -0.25 -14.13 5.12
N GLU A 104 -1.01 -15.18 5.37
CA GLU A 104 -0.87 -16.50 4.74
C GLU A 104 -2.15 -16.78 3.93
N PRO A 105 -2.17 -16.44 2.63
CA PRO A 105 -3.29 -16.77 1.77
C PRO A 105 -3.42 -18.28 1.63
N THR A 106 -4.65 -18.79 1.59
CA THR A 106 -4.90 -20.23 1.48
C THR A 106 -4.30 -20.80 0.18
N GLY A 107 -3.33 -21.71 0.30
CA GLY A 107 -2.67 -22.33 -0.84
C GLY A 107 -1.55 -21.49 -1.48
N ASP A 108 -1.12 -20.39 -0.85
CA ASP A 108 0.01 -19.55 -1.27
C ASP A 108 1.05 -19.48 -0.12
N ALA A 109 2.20 -18.87 -0.38
CA ALA A 109 3.23 -18.64 0.62
C ALA A 109 2.88 -17.47 1.56
N GLU A 110 3.43 -17.50 2.78
CA GLU A 110 3.40 -16.37 3.71
C GLU A 110 3.96 -15.10 3.05
N ARG A 111 3.30 -13.97 3.28
CA ARG A 111 3.74 -12.65 2.82
C ARG A 111 3.89 -11.70 3.99
N ARG A 112 5.06 -11.06 4.08
CA ARG A 112 5.37 -10.03 5.08
C ARG A 112 5.33 -8.68 4.39
N LEU A 113 4.26 -7.94 4.65
CA LEU A 113 3.86 -6.78 3.87
C LEU A 113 4.22 -5.48 4.58
N SER A 114 4.69 -4.50 3.82
CA SER A 114 4.68 -3.09 4.19
C SER A 114 3.54 -2.40 3.43
N LEU A 115 2.54 -1.87 4.12
CA LEU A 115 1.37 -1.22 3.54
C LEU A 115 1.64 0.28 3.40
N LYS A 116 1.28 0.86 2.25
CA LYS A 116 1.44 2.29 1.95
C LYS A 116 0.21 2.82 1.23
N SER A 117 -0.09 4.10 1.37
CA SER A 117 -1.11 4.76 0.55
C SER A 117 -0.68 6.16 0.10
N THR A 118 -1.26 6.65 -0.99
CA THR A 118 -1.03 8.02 -1.48
C THR A 118 -2.23 8.57 -2.23
N ALA A 119 -2.42 9.88 -2.13
CA ALA A 119 -3.42 10.64 -2.88
C ALA A 119 -2.89 12.01 -3.34
N ALA A 120 -1.60 12.06 -3.70
CA ALA A 120 -0.96 13.28 -4.19
C ALA A 120 -1.70 13.80 -5.44
N LYS A 121 -1.79 15.13 -5.61
CA LYS A 121 -2.58 15.76 -6.68
C LYS A 121 -2.17 15.32 -8.10
N ASN A 122 -0.89 15.07 -8.32
CA ASN A 122 -0.32 14.77 -9.64
C ASN A 122 0.36 13.40 -9.66
N LEU A 123 -0.40 12.34 -9.35
CA LEU A 123 0.13 10.97 -9.46
C LEU A 123 0.44 10.63 -10.92
N SER A 124 1.67 10.16 -11.16
CA SER A 124 2.09 9.64 -12.47
C SER A 124 1.50 8.26 -12.71
N GLU A 125 1.00 7.97 -13.91
CA GLU A 125 0.58 6.59 -14.22
C GLU A 125 1.76 5.63 -14.40
N LYS A 126 2.95 6.16 -14.72
CA LYS A 126 4.14 5.39 -15.08
C LYS A 126 5.09 5.15 -13.90
N SER A 127 4.92 5.90 -12.81
CA SER A 127 5.77 5.81 -11.64
C SER A 127 5.02 6.05 -10.33
N LEU A 128 5.56 5.54 -9.23
CA LEU A 128 5.08 5.82 -7.88
C LEU A 128 6.19 6.34 -6.96
N HIS A 129 5.78 6.97 -5.86
CA HIS A 129 6.65 7.53 -4.85
C HIS A 129 6.17 7.09 -3.46
N ILE A 130 7.10 6.61 -2.64
CA ILE A 130 6.87 6.32 -1.23
C ILE A 130 7.64 7.39 -0.43
N SER A 131 6.89 8.31 0.17
CA SER A 131 7.42 9.47 0.90
C SER A 131 8.06 9.14 2.24
N LYS A 132 7.73 7.97 2.81
CA LYS A 132 8.35 7.40 4.01
C LYS A 132 8.31 5.87 3.89
N LEU A 133 9.45 5.27 3.58
CA LEU A 133 9.62 3.82 3.60
C LEU A 133 9.88 3.34 5.02
N THR A 134 10.86 3.96 5.68
CA THR A 134 11.23 3.67 7.06
C THR A 134 12.03 4.83 7.65
N GLU A 135 12.06 4.90 8.97
CA GLU A 135 12.93 5.80 9.73
C GLU A 135 14.36 5.26 9.78
N ALA A 136 15.30 6.19 9.79
CA ALA A 136 16.72 5.90 9.81
C ALA A 136 17.44 6.96 10.65
N ALA A 137 17.33 6.83 11.98
CA ALA A 137 17.92 7.77 12.94
C ALA A 137 19.43 8.01 12.70
N TRP A 138 20.16 6.96 12.28
CA TRP A 138 21.59 7.02 11.96
C TRP A 138 21.95 8.06 10.89
N ILE A 139 20.99 8.52 10.06
CA ILE A 139 21.23 9.52 9.01
C ILE A 139 21.81 10.82 9.61
N GLN A 140 21.41 11.17 10.84
CA GLN A 140 21.93 12.37 11.50
C GLN A 140 23.41 12.25 11.87
N ASP A 141 23.87 11.04 12.19
CA ASP A 141 25.22 10.80 12.72
C ASP A 141 26.19 10.29 11.66
N ALA A 142 25.71 9.77 10.53
CA ALA A 142 26.54 9.30 9.43
C ALA A 142 27.18 10.46 8.63
N ARG A 143 28.34 10.91 9.08
CA ARG A 143 29.10 12.05 8.50
C ARG A 143 30.06 11.69 7.38
N THR A 144 30.34 10.40 7.16
CA THR A 144 31.26 9.96 6.10
C THR A 144 30.52 9.16 5.03
N PRO A 145 30.97 9.19 3.76
CA PRO A 145 30.41 8.35 2.70
C PRO A 145 30.44 6.86 3.06
N LYS A 146 31.51 6.42 3.76
CA LYS A 146 31.65 5.04 4.24
C LYS A 146 30.56 4.67 5.25
N ALA A 147 30.34 5.51 6.27
CA ALA A 147 29.30 5.29 7.26
C ALA A 147 27.90 5.27 6.63
N ARG A 148 27.63 6.21 5.70
CA ARG A 148 26.36 6.25 4.95
C ARG A 148 26.14 4.96 4.16
N ARG A 149 27.16 4.48 3.45
CA ARG A 149 27.09 3.22 2.70
C ARG A 149 26.81 2.02 3.60
N GLU A 150 27.60 1.84 4.65
CA GLU A 150 27.48 0.70 5.56
C GLU A 150 26.10 0.66 6.25
N GLN A 151 25.63 1.81 6.76
CA GLN A 151 24.32 1.91 7.40
C GLN A 151 23.16 1.71 6.42
N THR A 152 23.27 2.23 5.20
CA THR A 152 22.25 2.00 4.16
C THR A 152 22.18 0.54 3.77
N GLN A 153 23.32 -0.09 3.49
CA GLN A 153 23.37 -1.50 3.11
C GLN A 153 22.83 -2.39 4.23
N TRP A 154 23.21 -2.11 5.48
CA TRP A 154 22.68 -2.81 6.65
C TRP A 154 21.17 -2.63 6.79
N LEU A 155 20.67 -1.40 6.68
CA LEU A 155 19.24 -1.11 6.75
C LEU A 155 18.43 -1.90 5.72
N PHE A 156 18.89 -1.92 4.46
CA PHE A 156 18.19 -2.64 3.40
C PHE A 156 18.30 -4.15 3.51
N ARG A 157 19.40 -4.71 4.06
CA ARG A 157 19.45 -6.14 4.42
C ARG A 157 18.37 -6.49 5.44
N GLN A 158 18.30 -5.73 6.54
CA GLN A 158 17.26 -5.96 7.55
C GLN A 158 15.84 -5.78 6.98
N TYR A 159 15.66 -4.78 6.11
CA TYR A 159 14.37 -4.53 5.49
C TYR A 159 13.95 -5.73 4.62
N GLN A 160 14.84 -6.24 3.77
CA GLN A 160 14.54 -7.35 2.86
C GLN A 160 14.41 -8.71 3.58
N GLU A 161 15.06 -8.88 4.73
CA GLU A 161 14.82 -10.03 5.61
C GLU A 161 13.39 -10.00 6.20
N ALA A 162 12.96 -8.82 6.64
CA ALA A 162 11.67 -8.63 7.31
C ALA A 162 10.48 -8.55 6.33
N VAL A 163 10.63 -7.83 5.21
CA VAL A 163 9.55 -7.48 4.28
C VAL A 163 9.78 -8.17 2.95
N SER A 164 8.79 -8.92 2.47
CA SER A 164 8.81 -9.51 1.13
C SER A 164 8.25 -8.54 0.08
N HIS A 165 7.18 -7.82 0.41
CA HIS A 165 6.49 -6.94 -0.54
C HIS A 165 5.99 -5.65 0.10
N ILE A 166 5.96 -4.58 -0.69
CA ILE A 166 5.28 -3.34 -0.33
C ILE A 166 3.99 -3.28 -1.13
N VAL A 167 2.84 -3.24 -0.45
CA VAL A 167 1.54 -3.07 -1.10
C VAL A 167 1.11 -1.62 -0.93
N MET A 168 0.83 -0.96 -2.04
CA MET A 168 0.50 0.45 -2.09
C MET A 168 -0.85 0.70 -2.75
N LEU A 169 -1.74 1.39 -2.02
CA LEU A 169 -2.98 1.92 -2.56
C LEU A 169 -2.78 3.35 -3.07
N ARG A 170 -3.10 3.57 -4.34
CA ARG A 170 -2.93 4.88 -5.00
C ARG A 170 -4.29 5.45 -5.38
N ALA A 171 -4.64 6.61 -4.85
CA ALA A 171 -5.89 7.30 -5.14
C ALA A 171 -5.63 8.45 -6.12
N PHE A 172 -6.10 8.31 -7.36
CA PHE A 172 -6.05 9.34 -8.38
C PHE A 172 -7.26 10.26 -8.23
N ARG A 173 -7.01 11.56 -8.07
CA ARG A 173 -8.05 12.58 -7.94
C ARG A 173 -7.70 13.81 -8.77
N GLY A 174 -8.73 14.45 -9.31
CA GLY A 174 -8.60 15.75 -9.98
C GLY A 174 -8.61 16.88 -8.94
N GLU A 175 -9.80 17.22 -8.46
CA GLU A 175 -10.01 18.29 -7.48
C GLU A 175 -10.13 17.75 -6.05
N PRO A 176 -9.63 18.46 -5.01
CA PRO A 176 -9.68 17.98 -3.62
C PRO A 176 -11.08 17.79 -3.05
N VAL A 177 -12.07 18.53 -3.57
CA VAL A 177 -13.47 18.45 -3.12
C VAL A 177 -14.20 17.24 -3.68
N MET A 178 -13.65 16.62 -4.73
CA MET A 178 -14.21 15.44 -5.37
C MET A 178 -13.54 14.18 -4.83
N PRO A 179 -14.30 13.09 -4.66
CA PRO A 179 -13.72 11.80 -4.35
C PRO A 179 -12.75 11.35 -5.46
N PRO A 180 -11.76 10.50 -5.14
CA PRO A 180 -10.89 9.89 -6.14
C PRO A 180 -11.71 9.23 -7.25
N SER A 181 -11.35 9.53 -8.50
CA SER A 181 -11.98 8.89 -9.67
C SER A 181 -11.50 7.46 -9.85
N ARG A 182 -10.30 7.15 -9.31
CA ARG A 182 -9.68 5.83 -9.47
C ARG A 182 -8.80 5.47 -8.29
N TYR A 183 -8.92 4.23 -7.84
CA TYR A 183 -7.94 3.57 -6.98
C TYR A 183 -7.13 2.56 -7.78
N GLN A 184 -5.84 2.44 -7.50
CA GLN A 184 -4.95 1.43 -8.06
C GLN A 184 -4.20 0.73 -6.93
N LEU A 185 -4.27 -0.59 -6.88
CA LEU A 185 -3.53 -1.42 -5.93
C LEU A 185 -2.28 -1.98 -6.61
N VAL A 186 -1.12 -1.59 -6.09
CA VAL A 186 0.19 -1.94 -6.66
C VAL A 186 1.03 -2.67 -5.62
N GLU A 187 1.69 -3.73 -6.02
CA GLU A 187 2.71 -4.42 -5.23
C GLU A 187 4.10 -4.14 -5.79
N VAL A 188 5.01 -3.68 -4.93
CA VAL A 188 6.42 -3.46 -5.22
C VAL A 188 7.21 -4.57 -4.52
N PRO A 189 7.96 -5.41 -5.25
CA PRO A 189 8.73 -6.49 -4.62
C PRO A 189 9.94 -5.92 -3.87
N ALA A 190 10.26 -6.44 -2.68
CA ALA A 190 11.43 -5.95 -1.91
C ALA A 190 12.78 -6.24 -2.62
N THR A 191 12.80 -7.15 -3.59
CA THR A 191 13.97 -7.45 -4.43
C THR A 191 14.40 -6.27 -5.30
N ILE A 192 13.59 -5.22 -5.46
CA ILE A 192 14.06 -4.01 -6.15
C ILE A 192 15.28 -3.37 -5.46
N PHE A 193 15.52 -3.67 -4.17
CA PHE A 193 16.64 -3.13 -3.40
C PHE A 193 17.93 -3.94 -3.53
N ASP A 194 17.93 -5.07 -4.23
CA ASP A 194 19.08 -5.99 -4.31
C ASP A 194 20.36 -5.28 -4.76
N SER A 195 20.26 -4.38 -5.72
CA SER A 195 21.43 -3.67 -6.28
C SER A 195 22.14 -2.76 -5.28
N ILE A 196 21.46 -2.33 -4.19
CA ILE A 196 22.04 -1.42 -3.18
C ILE A 196 23.28 -2.04 -2.53
N GLN A 197 23.31 -3.36 -2.39
CA GLN A 197 24.45 -4.06 -1.80
C GLN A 197 25.73 -3.91 -2.62
N ALA A 198 25.60 -3.73 -3.94
CA ALA A 198 26.72 -3.58 -4.87
C ALA A 198 27.11 -2.12 -5.15
N GLU A 199 26.35 -1.14 -4.65
CA GLU A 199 26.61 0.26 -4.97
C GLU A 199 27.99 0.74 -4.48
N PRO A 200 28.75 1.45 -5.33
CA PRO A 200 30.09 1.91 -5.01
C PRO A 200 30.05 3.06 -3.99
N LEU A 201 31.18 3.31 -3.33
CA LEU A 201 31.32 4.39 -2.36
C LEU A 201 30.98 5.77 -2.93
N ALA A 202 31.29 5.98 -4.22
CA ALA A 202 30.97 7.22 -4.94
C ALA A 202 29.47 7.58 -4.90
N SER A 203 28.58 6.57 -4.89
CA SER A 203 27.13 6.79 -4.79
C SER A 203 26.69 7.38 -3.44
N PHE A 204 27.59 7.42 -2.44
CA PHE A 204 27.30 7.87 -1.06
C PHE A 204 28.07 9.14 -0.66
N GLU A 205 28.72 9.80 -1.61
CA GLU A 205 29.52 11.00 -1.32
C GLU A 205 28.67 12.17 -0.82
N SER A 206 27.50 12.38 -1.42
CA SER A 206 26.55 13.40 -0.96
C SER A 206 26.08 13.14 0.48
N ASP A 207 25.79 14.21 1.23
CA ASP A 207 25.20 14.09 2.57
C ASP A 207 23.75 13.61 2.58
N ALA A 208 23.07 13.70 1.43
CA ALA A 208 21.74 13.13 1.20
C ALA A 208 21.75 12.29 -0.08
N PRO A 209 22.41 11.11 -0.08
CA PRO A 209 22.59 10.32 -1.29
C PRO A 209 21.28 9.93 -1.95
N LYS A 210 21.32 9.86 -3.28
CA LYS A 210 20.30 9.25 -4.12
C LYS A 210 20.91 8.01 -4.77
N ILE A 211 20.40 6.85 -4.40
CA ILE A 211 20.96 5.56 -4.75
C ILE A 211 20.00 4.91 -5.73
N GLU A 212 20.52 4.55 -6.90
CA GLU A 212 19.72 3.90 -7.93
C GLU A 212 19.50 2.43 -7.59
N CYS A 213 18.25 2.01 -7.65
CA CYS A 213 17.84 0.62 -7.57
C CYS A 213 17.73 0.09 -8.99
N ARG A 214 18.49 -0.96 -9.32
CA ARG A 214 18.56 -1.53 -10.66
C ARG A 214 18.05 -2.96 -10.69
N LEU A 215 17.21 -3.26 -11.68
CA LEU A 215 16.78 -4.60 -12.03
C LEU A 215 17.22 -4.85 -13.48
N GLU A 216 17.94 -5.95 -13.72
CA GLU A 216 18.47 -6.30 -15.05
C GLU A 216 19.27 -5.15 -15.70
N GLY A 217 20.07 -4.44 -14.89
CA GLY A 217 20.90 -3.32 -15.34
C GLY A 217 20.15 -2.01 -15.59
N ARG A 218 18.82 -1.96 -15.42
CA ARG A 218 18.01 -0.75 -15.62
C ARG A 218 17.58 -0.15 -14.29
N THR A 219 17.68 1.17 -14.16
CA THR A 219 17.18 1.89 -12.97
C THR A 219 15.65 1.82 -12.92
N VAL A 220 15.13 1.16 -11.88
CA VAL A 220 13.70 0.95 -11.64
C VAL A 220 13.16 1.75 -10.46
N ALA A 221 14.03 2.21 -9.56
CA ALA A 221 13.67 3.11 -8.47
C ALA A 221 14.89 3.92 -8.01
N THR A 222 14.66 4.91 -7.16
CA THR A 222 15.73 5.66 -6.49
C THR A 222 15.44 5.73 -5.01
N VAL A 223 16.33 5.19 -4.20
CA VAL A 223 16.36 5.40 -2.75
C VAL A 223 16.96 6.76 -2.48
N ALA A 224 16.26 7.62 -1.75
CA ALA A 224 16.82 8.88 -1.28
C ALA A 224 16.87 8.88 0.25
N ILE A 225 18.05 9.17 0.77
CA ILE A 225 18.33 9.34 2.19
C ILE A 225 17.98 10.78 2.54
N ASP A 226 16.85 10.96 3.21
CA ASP A 226 16.33 12.28 3.56
C ASP A 226 16.82 12.69 4.95
N ARG A 227 17.85 13.52 4.96
CA ARG A 227 18.46 14.05 6.18
C ARG A 227 17.55 15.04 6.92
N SER A 228 16.60 15.69 6.25
CA SER A 228 15.74 16.69 6.89
C SER A 228 14.80 16.08 7.93
N ASP A 229 14.38 14.84 7.69
CA ASP A 229 13.36 14.13 8.47
C ASP A 229 13.83 12.72 8.89
N ALA A 230 15.15 12.47 8.85
CA ALA A 230 15.79 11.19 9.20
C ALA A 230 15.05 9.95 8.67
N LYS A 231 14.68 9.98 7.38
CA LYS A 231 13.88 8.92 6.74
C LYS A 231 14.43 8.47 5.41
N ILE A 232 14.05 7.27 5.02
CA ILE A 232 14.26 6.75 3.68
C ILE A 232 13.02 7.01 2.84
N THR A 233 13.21 7.54 1.64
CA THR A 233 12.14 7.73 0.66
C THR A 233 12.47 6.96 -0.62
N LEU A 234 11.44 6.50 -1.34
CA LEU A 234 11.60 5.85 -2.63
C LEU A 234 10.96 6.69 -3.71
N ARG A 235 11.73 7.10 -4.71
CA ARG A 235 11.31 7.95 -5.82
C ARG A 235 11.36 7.18 -7.12
N ASN A 236 10.54 7.63 -8.08
CA ASN A 236 10.57 7.15 -9.46
C ASN A 236 10.48 5.61 -9.57
N ILE A 237 9.75 4.95 -8.67
CA ILE A 237 9.53 3.51 -8.76
C ILE A 237 8.73 3.27 -10.03
N ARG A 238 9.32 2.60 -11.02
CA ARG A 238 8.68 2.32 -12.31
C ARG A 238 7.57 1.30 -12.12
N ILE A 239 6.37 1.63 -12.58
CA ILE A 239 5.23 0.71 -12.51
C ILE A 239 5.50 -0.58 -13.30
N SER A 240 6.31 -0.52 -14.35
CA SER A 240 6.73 -1.71 -15.11
C SER A 240 7.57 -2.71 -14.31
N ALA A 241 8.12 -2.31 -13.15
CA ALA A 241 8.85 -3.20 -12.23
C ALA A 241 7.97 -3.64 -11.04
N CYS A 242 6.68 -3.35 -11.08
CA CYS A 242 5.70 -3.64 -10.05
C CYS A 242 4.59 -4.53 -10.61
N THR A 243 3.82 -5.14 -9.72
CA THR A 243 2.56 -5.81 -10.09
C THR A 243 1.41 -4.87 -9.79
N VAL A 244 0.70 -4.42 -10.82
CA VAL A 244 -0.60 -3.75 -10.61
C VAL A 244 -1.65 -4.85 -10.52
N HIS A 245 -2.28 -5.02 -9.37
CA HIS A 245 -3.28 -6.08 -9.17
C HIS A 245 -4.61 -5.72 -9.83
N ALA A 246 -5.19 -4.62 -9.37
CA ALA A 246 -6.50 -4.17 -9.80
C ALA A 246 -6.62 -2.65 -9.69
N GLU A 247 -7.57 -2.12 -10.45
CA GLU A 247 -8.00 -0.74 -10.42
C GLU A 247 -9.51 -0.67 -10.20
N TRP A 248 -9.98 0.29 -9.42
CA TRP A 248 -11.41 0.54 -9.23
C TRP A 248 -11.71 1.94 -9.72
N PHE A 249 -12.56 2.03 -10.73
CA PHE A 249 -13.03 3.29 -11.29
C PHE A 249 -14.38 3.63 -10.68
N ARG A 250 -14.53 4.85 -10.17
CA ARG A 250 -15.86 5.34 -9.85
C ARG A 250 -16.58 5.68 -11.15
N THR A 251 -17.77 5.10 -11.32
CA THR A 251 -18.73 5.59 -12.30
C THR A 251 -19.13 7.00 -11.90
N SER A 252 -18.96 7.94 -12.83
CA SER A 252 -19.38 9.35 -12.71
C SER A 252 -20.88 9.47 -12.53
#